data_AF-A0A416KI12-F1
#
_entry.id   AF-A0A416KI12-F1
#
_cell.length_a   1.000
_cell.length_b   1.000
_cell.length_c   1.000
_cell.angle_alpha   90.00
_cell.angle_beta   90.00
_cell.angle_gamma   90.00
#
_symmetry.space_group_name_H-M   'P 1'
#
loop_
_entity.id
_entity.type
_entity.pdbx_description
1 polymer ?
#
loop_
_entity_poly.entity_id
_entity_poly.type
_entity_poly.pdbx_seq_one_letter_code
_entity_poly.pdbx_strand_id
1 'polypeptide(L)'
;MDFKCKCGSESFFIQSKGSQIGLYCSACGKWQKWLTKNEVKQFEYETNMLDSKENNPDDDFYEKFALTPWGCLHCAFRDFGLGLPEIHGKMADAIMEDFFETMERADIIEKKE
;
A
#
# COMPACT_ATOMS: atom_id res chain seq x y z
N MET A 1 4.57 20.44 -11.34
CA MET A 1 5.86 20.82 -11.93
C MET A 1 6.06 19.96 -13.15
N ASP A 2 5.90 20.53 -14.35
CA ASP A 2 6.05 19.85 -15.64
C ASP A 2 7.52 19.55 -15.94
N PHE A 3 8.08 18.56 -15.23
CA PHE A 3 9.41 18.07 -15.52
C PHE A 3 9.33 17.10 -16.70
N LYS A 4 9.74 17.56 -17.90
CA LYS A 4 9.75 16.74 -19.13
C LYS A 4 11.18 16.44 -19.56
N CYS A 5 11.44 15.18 -19.91
CA CYS A 5 12.73 14.78 -20.45
C CYS A 5 12.92 15.36 -21.86
N LYS A 6 14.17 15.56 -22.30
CA LYS A 6 14.49 15.95 -23.70
C LYS A 6 13.93 15.01 -24.76
N CYS A 7 13.60 13.76 -24.41
CA CYS A 7 12.93 12.82 -25.32
C CYS A 7 11.41 13.04 -25.43
N GLY A 8 10.84 13.99 -24.69
CA GLY A 8 9.41 14.28 -24.68
C GLY A 8 8.61 13.46 -23.66
N SER A 9 9.21 12.49 -22.98
CA SER A 9 8.54 11.68 -21.96
C SER A 9 8.47 12.38 -20.60
N GLU A 10 7.35 12.18 -19.91
CA GLU A 10 7.09 12.61 -18.53
C GLU A 10 7.18 11.45 -17.54
N SER A 11 7.56 10.26 -18.01
CA SER A 11 7.72 9.05 -17.21
C SER A 11 9.17 8.91 -16.74
N PHE A 12 9.36 8.79 -15.43
CA PHE A 12 10.67 8.66 -14.80
C PHE A 12 10.70 7.50 -13.82
N PHE A 13 11.91 7.07 -13.46
CA PHE A 13 12.17 6.09 -12.41
C PHE A 13 13.42 6.50 -11.63
N ILE A 14 13.53 6.02 -10.39
CA ILE A 14 14.70 6.25 -9.55
C ILE A 14 15.58 5.01 -9.50
N GLN A 15 16.91 5.20 -9.47
CA GLN A 15 17.85 4.10 -9.32
C GLN A 15 19.03 4.52 -8.44
N SER A 16 19.45 3.62 -7.55
CA SER A 16 20.65 3.80 -6.72
C SER A 16 21.92 3.53 -7.53
N LYS A 17 22.89 4.44 -7.41
CA LYS A 17 24.26 4.26 -7.92
C LYS A 17 25.22 4.57 -6.78
N GLY A 18 25.70 3.51 -6.12
CA GLY A 18 26.51 3.64 -4.91
C GLY A 18 25.70 4.21 -3.75
N SER A 19 26.13 5.34 -3.20
CA SER A 19 25.46 6.02 -2.07
C SER A 19 24.40 7.05 -2.48
N GLN A 20 24.25 7.34 -3.78
CA GLN A 20 23.34 8.35 -4.29
C GLN A 20 22.21 7.72 -5.10
N ILE A 21 21.03 8.35 -5.05
CA ILE A 21 19.86 7.95 -5.83
C ILE A 21 19.66 8.98 -6.93
N GLY A 22 19.54 8.52 -8.18
CA GLY A 22 19.34 9.36 -9.35
C GLY A 22 17.95 9.17 -9.95
N LEU A 23 17.43 10.23 -10.57
CA LEU A 23 16.23 10.21 -11.40
C LEU A 23 16.64 9.94 -12.86
N TYR A 24 15.97 8.98 -13.49
CA TYR A 24 16.20 8.55 -14.87
C TYR A 24 14.90 8.58 -15.65
N CYS A 25 14.98 8.82 -16.95
CA CYS A 25 13.81 8.80 -17.83
C CYS A 25 13.46 7.36 -18.24
N SER A 26 12.20 6.94 -18.10
CA SER A 26 11.77 5.58 -18.45
C SER A 26 11.80 5.33 -19.96
N ALA A 27 11.56 6.35 -20.79
CA ALA A 27 11.53 6.20 -22.24
C ALA A 27 12.93 6.12 -22.89
N CYS A 28 13.92 6.87 -22.36
CA CYS A 28 15.25 6.94 -22.97
C CYS A 28 16.41 6.49 -22.07
N GLY A 29 16.13 6.11 -20.83
CA GLY A 29 17.12 5.63 -19.85
C GLY A 29 18.12 6.68 -19.37
N LYS A 30 18.02 7.94 -19.82
CA LYS A 30 19.00 8.97 -19.51
C LYS A 30 18.83 9.50 -18.09
N TRP A 31 19.96 9.66 -17.40
CA TRP A 31 20.04 10.38 -16.12
C TRP A 31 19.57 11.82 -16.27
N GLN A 32 18.80 12.29 -15.31
CA GLN A 32 18.25 13.65 -15.27
C GLN A 32 18.87 14.47 -14.13
N LYS A 33 18.83 13.93 -12.90
CA LYS A 33 19.41 14.57 -11.72
C LYS A 33 19.68 13.57 -10.59
N TRP A 34 20.53 13.96 -9.64
CA TRP A 34 20.59 13.31 -8.34
C TRP A 34 19.46 13.81 -7.44
N LEU A 35 18.91 12.91 -6.63
CA LEU A 35 17.81 13.19 -5.72
C LEU A 35 18.32 13.28 -4.28
N THR A 36 17.78 14.24 -3.54
CA THR A 36 17.92 14.30 -2.08
C THR A 36 16.99 13.29 -1.41
N LYS A 37 17.24 12.96 -0.14
CA LYS A 37 16.41 12.01 0.63
C LYS A 37 14.93 12.39 0.65
N ASN A 38 14.60 13.69 0.69
CA ASN A 38 13.21 14.14 0.69
C ASN A 38 12.55 13.95 -0.67
N GLU A 39 13.26 14.24 -1.77
CA GLU A 39 12.74 14.02 -3.12
C GLU A 39 12.55 12.54 -3.43
N VAL A 40 13.43 11.66 -2.92
CA VAL A 40 13.25 10.20 -3.03
C VAL A 40 11.96 9.78 -2.34
N LYS A 41 11.75 10.20 -1.08
CA LYS A 41 10.52 9.89 -0.34
C LYS A 41 9.27 10.41 -1.03
N GLN A 42 9.33 11.62 -1.58
CA GLN A 42 8.22 12.20 -2.32
C GLN A 42 7.92 11.40 -3.60
N PHE A 43 8.95 11.01 -4.35
CA PHE A 43 8.81 10.22 -5.57
C PHE A 43 8.22 8.83 -5.29
N GLU A 44 8.69 8.16 -4.22
CA GLU A 44 8.16 6.87 -3.77
C GLU A 44 6.69 6.99 -3.33
N TYR A 45 6.35 8.05 -2.60
CA TYR A 45 4.97 8.33 -2.20
C TYR A 45 4.06 8.58 -3.42
N GLU A 46 4.47 9.44 -4.35
CA GLU A 46 3.72 9.73 -5.58
C GLU A 46 3.58 8.48 -6.46
N THR A 47 4.64 7.68 -6.60
CA THR A 47 4.63 6.41 -7.35
C THR A 47 3.71 5.38 -6.69
N ASN A 48 3.81 5.16 -5.38
CA ASN A 48 2.95 4.23 -4.66
C ASN A 48 1.48 4.67 -4.69
N MET A 49 1.20 5.97 -4.65
CA MET A 49 -0.16 6.51 -4.80
C MET A 49 -0.72 6.35 -6.22
N LEU A 50 0.13 6.37 -7.24
CA LEU A 50 -0.26 6.08 -8.63
C LEU A 50 -0.47 4.58 -8.85
N ASP A 51 0.38 3.74 -8.26
CA ASP A 51 0.21 2.28 -8.22
C ASP A 51 -1.07 1.89 -7.45
N SER A 52 -1.49 2.68 -6.46
CA SER A 52 -2.77 2.53 -5.76
C SER A 52 -4.00 2.91 -6.62
N LYS A 53 -3.81 3.60 -7.75
CA LYS A 53 -4.88 3.95 -8.71
C LYS A 53 -4.90 3.06 -9.95
N GLU A 54 -3.81 2.33 -10.23
CA GLU A 54 -3.70 1.42 -11.38
C GLU A 54 -3.47 -0.05 -10.99
N ASN A 55 -3.54 -0.38 -9.70
CA ASN A 55 -3.97 -1.70 -9.29
C ASN A 55 -5.45 -1.62 -8.94
N ASN A 56 -6.28 -2.27 -9.75
CA ASN A 56 -7.46 -2.91 -9.19
C ASN A 56 -6.95 -3.81 -8.05
N PRO A 57 -7.29 -3.55 -6.76
CA PRO A 57 -6.83 -4.39 -5.67
C PRO A 57 -7.64 -5.69 -5.52
N ASP A 58 -8.43 -6.04 -6.54
CA ASP A 58 -8.92 -7.38 -6.82
C ASP A 58 -7.94 -7.97 -7.85
N ASP A 59 -6.88 -8.69 -7.49
CA ASP A 59 -7.02 -10.15 -7.35
C ASP A 59 -5.94 -10.82 -6.48
N ASP A 60 -4.76 -10.24 -6.22
CA ASP A 60 -3.62 -11.04 -5.67
C ASP A 60 -3.22 -10.70 -4.21
N PHE A 61 -3.67 -9.56 -3.66
CA PHE A 61 -3.50 -9.27 -2.23
C PHE A 61 -4.61 -9.91 -1.39
N TYR A 62 -5.82 -10.02 -1.95
CA TYR A 62 -7.00 -10.48 -1.22
C TYR A 62 -7.06 -12.00 -1.04
N GLU A 63 -6.52 -12.76 -2.00
CA GLU A 63 -6.58 -14.23 -1.97
C GLU A 63 -5.70 -14.83 -0.84
N LYS A 64 -4.61 -14.14 -0.46
CA LYS A 64 -3.75 -14.55 0.66
C LYS A 64 -4.33 -14.22 2.04
N PHE A 65 -5.19 -13.21 2.14
CA PHE A 65 -5.71 -12.71 3.42
C PHE A 65 -7.18 -13.07 3.67
N ALA A 66 -7.91 -13.64 2.70
CA ALA A 66 -9.29 -14.10 2.87
C ALA A 66 -9.49 -15.12 4.00
N LEU A 67 -8.43 -15.84 4.40
CA LEU A 67 -8.45 -16.76 5.54
C LEU A 67 -7.91 -16.16 6.85
N THR A 68 -7.43 -14.92 6.81
CA THR A 68 -6.99 -14.22 8.01
C THR A 68 -8.18 -13.54 8.68
N PRO A 69 -8.14 -13.39 10.00
CA PRO A 69 -9.08 -12.54 10.72
C PRO A 69 -9.40 -11.19 10.06
N TRP A 70 -8.37 -10.52 9.53
CA TRP A 70 -8.51 -9.21 8.89
C TRP A 70 -9.33 -9.27 7.59
N GLY A 71 -9.15 -10.35 6.80
CA GLY A 71 -9.97 -10.61 5.62
C GLY A 71 -11.44 -10.83 5.97
N CYS A 72 -11.72 -11.60 7.04
CA CYS A 72 -13.08 -11.80 7.53
C CYS A 72 -13.74 -10.50 8.02
N LEU A 73 -13.01 -9.67 8.77
CA LEU A 73 -13.49 -8.37 9.24
C LEU A 73 -13.81 -7.44 8.06
N HIS A 74 -12.94 -7.42 7.06
CA HIS A 74 -13.15 -6.60 5.87
C HIS A 74 -14.39 -7.04 5.07
N CYS A 75 -14.63 -8.36 4.94
CA CYS A 75 -15.87 -8.87 4.34
C CYS A 75 -17.10 -8.41 5.13
N ALA A 76 -17.08 -8.54 6.46
CA ALA A 76 -18.19 -8.10 7.29
C ALA A 76 -18.47 -6.59 7.15
N PHE A 77 -17.45 -5.73 7.21
CA PHE A 77 -17.63 -4.28 7.07
C PHE A 77 -18.25 -3.89 5.73
N ARG A 78 -17.82 -4.57 4.65
CA ARG A 78 -18.39 -4.39 3.31
C ARG A 78 -19.87 -4.80 3.26
N ASP A 79 -20.25 -5.90 3.89
CA ASP A 79 -21.64 -6.35 3.96
C ASP A 79 -22.55 -5.36 4.71
N PHE A 80 -22.01 -4.65 5.70
CA PHE A 80 -22.71 -3.57 6.41
C PHE A 80 -22.65 -2.20 5.70
N GLY A 81 -22.02 -2.11 4.52
CA GLY A 81 -21.85 -0.85 3.78
C GLY A 81 -20.93 0.16 4.49
N LEU A 82 -20.08 -0.32 5.41
CA LEU A 82 -19.11 0.50 6.12
C LEU A 82 -17.81 0.55 5.33
N GLY A 83 -17.26 1.75 5.15
CA GLY A 83 -15.91 1.92 4.65
C GLY A 83 -14.90 1.37 5.65
N LEU A 84 -13.88 0.67 5.17
CA LEU A 84 -12.81 0.19 6.04
C LEU A 84 -12.12 1.42 6.66
N PRO A 85 -11.95 1.47 7.99
CA PRO A 85 -11.17 2.54 8.57
C PRO A 85 -9.70 2.36 8.14
N GLU A 86 -9.00 3.47 7.86
CA GLU A 86 -7.55 3.47 7.53
C GLU A 86 -6.74 3.16 8.80
N ILE A 87 -6.82 1.92 9.27
CA ILE A 87 -6.12 1.43 10.46
C ILE A 87 -5.09 0.42 10.01
N HIS A 88 -3.82 0.68 10.33
CA HIS A 88 -2.72 -0.20 9.95
C HIS A 88 -1.79 -0.48 11.14
N GLY A 89 -1.11 -1.63 11.09
CA GLY A 89 -0.14 -2.04 12.09
C GLY A 89 -0.78 -2.36 13.44
N LYS A 90 -0.06 -2.09 14.54
CA LYS A 90 -0.42 -2.53 15.91
C LYS A 90 -1.83 -2.13 16.38
N MET A 91 -2.39 -1.06 15.81
CA MET A 91 -3.75 -0.61 16.14
C MET A 91 -4.81 -1.50 15.50
N ALA A 92 -4.56 -2.02 14.30
CA ALA A 92 -5.41 -3.02 13.66
C ALA A 92 -5.38 -4.33 14.46
N ASP A 93 -4.18 -4.78 14.87
CA ASP A 93 -4.01 -5.99 15.67
C ASP A 93 -4.79 -5.93 17.00
N ALA A 94 -4.69 -4.81 17.73
CA ALA A 94 -5.41 -4.61 18.99
C ALA A 94 -6.93 -4.61 18.81
N ILE A 95 -7.45 -4.04 17.71
CA ILE A 95 -8.89 -4.04 17.42
C ILE A 95 -9.36 -5.46 17.07
N MET A 96 -8.56 -6.22 16.34
CA MET A 96 -8.88 -7.61 16.02
C MET A 96 -8.91 -8.48 17.28
N GLU A 97 -7.95 -8.30 18.19
CA GLU A 97 -7.92 -9.00 19.48
C GLU A 97 -9.16 -8.67 20.32
N ASP A 98 -9.52 -7.39 20.45
CA ASP A 98 -10.68 -6.94 21.23
C ASP A 98 -12.01 -7.46 20.62
N PHE A 99 -12.10 -7.48 19.29
CA PHE A 99 -13.25 -8.04 18.58
C PHE A 99 -13.41 -9.54 18.85
N PHE A 100 -12.33 -10.33 18.75
CA PHE A 100 -12.39 -11.76 19.06
C PHE A 100 -12.69 -12.04 20.52
N GLU A 101 -12.09 -11.29 21.45
CA GLU A 101 -12.40 -11.42 22.87
C GLU A 101 -13.88 -11.13 23.13
N THR A 102 -14.44 -10.11 22.48
CA THR A 102 -15.86 -9.78 22.59
C THR A 102 -16.74 -10.90 22.05
N MET A 103 -16.38 -11.47 20.89
CA MET A 103 -17.13 -12.57 20.28
C MET A 103 -17.04 -13.88 21.09
N GLU A 104 -15.89 -14.16 21.72
CA GLU A 104 -15.71 -15.27 22.66
C GLU A 104 -16.56 -15.05 23.94
N ARG A 105 -16.55 -13.84 24.50
CA ARG A 105 -17.37 -13.51 25.69
C ARG A 105 -18.87 -13.58 25.42
N ALA A 106 -19.27 -13.35 24.17
CA ALA A 106 -20.64 -13.48 23.72
C ALA A 106 -21.03 -14.92 23.33
N ASP A 107 -20.12 -15.89 23.45
CA ASP A 107 -20.32 -17.30 23.11
C ASP A 107 -20.67 -17.52 21.62
N ILE A 108 -20.19 -16.62 20.75
CA ILE A 108 -20.46 -16.64 19.29
C ILE A 108 -19.45 -17.53 18.55
N ILE A 109 -18.23 -17.67 19.10
CA ILE A 109 -17.14 -18.46 18.54
C ILE A 109 -16.42 -19.24 19.63
N GLU A 110 -16.07 -20.50 19.35
CA GLU A 110 -15.25 -21.35 20.21
C GLU A 110 -13.80 -21.37 19.73
N LYS A 111 -12.85 -21.09 20.62
CA LYS A 111 -11.41 -21.20 20.34
C LYS A 111 -11.07 -22.68 20.18
N LYS A 112 -10.64 -23.10 18.99
CA LYS A 112 -9.99 -24.41 18.83
C LYS A 112 -8.54 -24.29 19.28
N GLU A 113 -8.21 -25.07 20.31
CA GLU A 113 -6.86 -25.23 20.89
C GLU A 113 -5.83 -25.75 19.88
#